data_AF-A0A0M6XUN0-F1
#
_entry.id   AF-A0A0M6XUN0-F1
#
_cell.length_a   1.000
_cell.length_b   1.000
_cell.length_c   1.000
_cell.angle_alpha   90.00
_cell.angle_beta   90.00
_cell.angle_gamma   90.00
#
_symmetry.space_group_name_H-M   'P 1'
#
loop_
_entity.id
_entity.type
_entity.pdbx_description
1 polymer ?
#
loop_
_entity_poly.entity_id
_entity_poly.type
_entity_poly.pdbx_seq_one_letter_code
_entity_poly.pdbx_strand_id
1 'polypeptide(L)' 'MPRKIRTEARAIKRIRDARTRAVVGWLYRWKEGGEFPMWKDGPRSDVIYE' A
#
# COMPACT_ATOMS: atom_id res chain seq x y z
N MET A 1 16.79 -23.28 14.55
CA MET A 1 16.95 -22.01 13.79
C MET A 1 15.63 -21.27 13.88
N PRO A 2 15.55 -20.07 14.50
CA PRO A 2 14.29 -19.34 14.52
C PRO A 2 13.94 -18.99 13.07
N ARG A 3 12.75 -19.41 12.63
CA ARG A 3 12.17 -18.97 11.35
C ARG A 3 12.28 -17.45 11.34
N LYS A 4 13.10 -16.88 10.44
CA LYS A 4 13.04 -15.45 10.11
C LYS A 4 11.57 -15.16 9.83
N ILE A 5 10.88 -14.58 10.81
CA ILE A 5 9.57 -14.00 10.59
C ILE A 5 9.90 -12.90 9.60
N ARG A 6 9.69 -13.16 8.32
CA ARG A 6 9.90 -12.12 7.33
C ARG A 6 9.00 -10.98 7.80
N THR A 7 9.59 -9.82 8.05
CA THR A 7 8.87 -8.59 8.36
C THR A 7 8.18 -8.17 7.07
N GLU A 8 7.22 -8.98 6.62
CA GLU A 8 6.55 -8.82 5.34
C GLU A 8 5.47 -7.77 5.52
N ALA A 9 5.66 -6.66 4.83
CA ALA A 9 4.61 -5.68 4.62
C ALA A 9 3.42 -6.38 3.95
N ARG A 10 2.21 -6.23 4.51
CA ARG A 10 0.99 -6.79 3.93
C ARG A 10 0.23 -5.70 3.22
N ALA A 11 -0.19 -5.95 1.98
CA ALA A 11 -1.13 -5.07 1.29
C ALA A 11 -2.46 -5.10 2.06
N ILE A 12 -2.88 -3.94 2.58
CA ILE A 12 -4.12 -3.81 3.35
C ILE A 12 -5.23 -3.13 2.54
N LYS A 13 -4.88 -2.20 1.66
CA LYS A 13 -5.85 -1.43 0.86
C LYS A 13 -5.31 -1.17 -0.54
N ARG A 14 -6.22 -0.98 -1.49
CA ARG A 14 -5.89 -0.50 -2.83
C ARG A 14 -5.99 1.01 -2.85
N ILE A 15 -5.06 1.64 -3.53
CA ILE A 15 -5.08 3.07 -3.80
C ILE A 15 -5.64 3.22 -5.20
N ARG A 16 -6.80 3.86 -5.32
CA ARG A 16 -7.46 4.16 -6.59
C ARG A 16 -7.41 5.64 -6.89
N ASP A 17 -7.23 5.99 -8.15
CA ASP A 17 -7.37 7.35 -8.62
C ASP A 17 -8.82 7.85 -8.41
N ALA A 18 -9.00 9.02 -7.82
CA ALA A 18 -10.34 9.52 -7.50
C ALA A 18 -11.16 9.86 -8.75
N ARG A 19 -10.50 10.25 -9.85
CA ARG A 19 -11.17 10.68 -11.09
C ARG A 19 -11.53 9.50 -11.98
N THR A 20 -10.59 8.57 -12.17
CA THR A 20 -10.71 7.45 -13.10
C THR A 20 -11.07 6.13 -12.43
N ARG A 21 -10.98 6.06 -11.09
CA ARG A 21 -11.16 4.84 -10.28
C ARG A 21 -10.16 3.72 -10.61
N ALA A 22 -9.12 4.02 -11.40
CA ALA A 22 -8.05 3.09 -11.74
C ALA A 22 -7.17 2.80 -10.52
N VAL A 23 -6.66 1.58 -10.39
CA VAL A 23 -5.72 1.23 -9.32
C VAL A 23 -4.37 1.87 -9.63
N VAL A 24 -3.95 2.81 -8.79
CA VAL A 24 -2.69 3.56 -8.92
C VAL A 24 -1.66 3.15 -7.85
N GLY A 25 -2.05 2.32 -6.89
CA GLY A 25 -1.12 1.79 -5.90
C GLY A 25 -1.78 0.86 -4.88
N TRP A 26 -1.01 0.49 -3.86
CA TRP A 26 -1.47 -0.28 -2.71
C TRP A 26 -0.91 0.32 -1.42
N LEU A 27 -1.72 0.34 -0.39
CA LEU A 27 -1.28 0.67 0.95
C LEU A 27 -0.80 -0.60 1.63
N TYR A 28 0.45 -0.60 2.05
CA TYR A 28 1.04 -1.69 2.80
C TYR A 28 1.13 -1.33 4.27
N ARG A 29 0.72 -2.25 5.14
CA ARG A 29 0.96 -2.15 6.58
C ARG A 29 2.09 -3.08 6.97
N TRP A 30 3.11 -2.51 7.59
CA TRP A 30 4.21 -3.23 8.20
C TRP A 30 3.79 -3.74 9.57
N LYS A 31 4.40 -4.85 10.01
CA LYS A 31 4.17 -5.38 11.37
C LYS A 31 4.55 -4.39 12.47
N GLU A 32 5.49 -3.51 12.19
CA GLU A 32 5.94 -2.44 13.09
C GLU A 32 4.89 -1.33 13.26
N GLY A 33 3.77 -1.39 12.52
CA GLY A 33 2.66 -0.43 12.63
C GLY A 33 2.70 0.69 11.59
N GLY A 34 3.78 0.79 10.81
CA GLY A 34 3.90 1.77 9.73
C GLY A 34 3.04 1.42 8.52
N GLU A 35 2.31 2.40 8.00
CA GLU A 35 1.55 2.29 6.76
C GLU A 35 2.25 3.08 5.65
N PHE A 36 2.59 2.39 4.55
CA PHE A 36 3.32 2.99 3.45
C PHE A 36 2.58 2.77 2.13
N PRO A 37 2.25 3.84 1.41
CA PRO A 37 1.67 3.72 0.09
C PRO A 37 2.76 3.39 -0.94
N MET A 38 2.56 2.31 -1.68
CA MET A 38 3.34 1.93 -2.84
C MET A 38 2.57 2.31 -4.09
N TRP A 39 3.13 3.25 -4.84
CA TRP A 39 2.52 3.81 -6.05
C TRP A 39 3.06 3.11 -7.28
N LYS A 40 2.18 2.83 -8.25
CA LYS A 40 2.57 2.25 -9.53
C LYS A 40 3.20 3.28 -10.46
N ASP A 41 2.66 4.50 -10.47
CA ASP A 41 2.94 5.53 -11.49
C ASP A 41 3.27 6.89 -10.83
N GLY A 42 3.99 6.84 -9.70
CA GLY A 42 4.32 8.01 -8.90
C GLY A 42 3.26 8.44 -7.89
N PRO A 43 3.63 9.25 -6.89
CA PRO A 43 2.72 9.71 -5.84
C PRO A 43 1.61 10.60 -6.42
N ARG A 44 0.37 10.34 -6.01
CA ARG A 44 -0.81 11.14 -6.40
C ARG A 44 -1.56 11.65 -5.17
N SER A 45 -2.04 12.88 -5.24
CA SER A 45 -2.83 13.54 -4.19
C SER A 45 -4.31 13.13 -4.24
N ASP A 46 -4.87 12.97 -5.44
CA ASP A 46 -6.30 12.70 -5.65
C ASP A 46 -6.58 11.20 -5.68
N VAL A 47 -6.44 10.54 -4.54
CA VAL A 47 -6.65 9.09 -4.42
C VAL A 47 -7.61 8.68 -3.31
N ILE A 48 -8.25 7.53 -3.54
CA ILE A 48 -9.19 6.88 -2.64
C ILE A 48 -8.54 5.58 -2.16
N TYR A 49 -8.47 5.43 -0.83
CA TYR A 49 -8.01 4.20 -0.18
C TYR A 49 -9.22 3.30 0.07
N GLU A 50 -9.28 2.18 -0.66
CA GLU A 50 -10.33 1.17 -0.55
C GLU A 50 -9.79 -0.13 0.06
#